data_AF-A0A8S3RPT7-F1
#
_entry.id   AF-A0A8S3RPT7-F1
#
_cell.length_a   1.000
_cell.length_b   1.000
_cell.length_c   1.000
_cell.angle_alpha   90.00
_cell.angle_beta   90.00
_cell.angle_gamma   90.00
#
_symmetry.space_group_name_H-M   'P 1'
#
loop_
_entity.id
_entity.type
_entity.pdbx_description
1 polymer ?
#
loop_
_entity_poly.entity_id
_entity_poly.type
_entity_poly.pdbx_seq_one_letter_code
_entity_poly.pdbx_strand_id
1 'polypeptide(L)'
;MGKSKHDLNSKLNMYSNIELTTNWHVRRKDNIERVRKDEAQAAEEEKERQRKIALAEQEARTELLRSKNRKRIAETSETAESETITETGESEAVTCTETSTSDDKKKKKDEKETWEKKMGILTYLGQSRTDGNPTPWYLSKKRKKEEDGSISPR
;
A
#
# COMPACT_ATOMS: atom_id res chain seq x y z
N MET A 1 -9.03 45.48 -35.91
CA MET A 1 -7.86 45.44 -35.01
C MET A 1 -7.40 43.99 -34.82
N GLY A 2 -6.49 43.48 -35.65
CA GLY A 2 -5.88 42.17 -35.44
C GLY A 2 -4.71 42.29 -34.47
N LYS A 3 -4.71 41.52 -33.38
CA LYS A 3 -3.56 41.47 -32.47
C LYS A 3 -2.34 40.96 -33.25
N SER A 4 -1.24 41.71 -33.21
CA SER A 4 0.02 41.32 -33.87
C SER A 4 0.48 39.97 -33.34
N LYS A 5 1.01 39.10 -34.22
CA LYS A 5 1.57 37.79 -33.83
C LYS A 5 2.65 37.94 -32.75
N HIS A 6 3.35 39.08 -32.71
CA HIS A 6 4.33 39.39 -31.67
C HIS A 6 3.69 39.58 -30.28
N ASP A 7 2.51 40.20 -30.19
CA ASP A 7 1.82 40.44 -28.92
C ASP A 7 1.27 39.15 -28.31
N LEU A 8 0.84 38.22 -29.16
CA LEU A 8 0.36 36.91 -28.72
C LEU A 8 1.52 36.04 -28.19
N ASN A 9 2.66 36.06 -28.88
CA ASN A 9 3.83 35.29 -28.46
C ASN A 9 4.46 35.85 -27.18
N SER A 10 4.47 37.17 -27.02
CA SER A 10 4.91 37.84 -25.78
C SER A 10 4.00 37.51 -24.59
N LYS A 11 2.67 37.56 -24.79
CA LYS A 11 1.70 37.17 -23.75
C LYS A 11 1.86 35.70 -23.36
N LEU A 12 2.00 34.80 -24.33
CA LEU A 12 2.17 33.37 -24.07
C LEU A 12 3.44 33.09 -23.24
N ASN A 13 4.54 33.78 -23.54
CA ASN A 13 5.79 33.69 -22.78
C ASN A 13 5.61 34.25 -21.35
N MET A 14 4.91 35.37 -21.18
CA MET A 14 4.61 35.95 -19.87
C MET A 14 3.76 35.01 -18.99
N TYR A 15 2.69 34.43 -19.53
CA TYR A 15 1.84 33.49 -18.78
C TYR A 15 2.61 32.22 -18.36
N SER A 16 3.46 31.69 -19.24
CA SER A 16 4.30 30.52 -18.91
C SER A 16 5.32 30.82 -17.80
N ASN A 17 5.85 32.05 -17.74
CA ASN A 17 6.76 32.48 -16.68
C ASN A 17 6.04 32.78 -15.36
N ILE A 18 4.81 33.31 -15.39
CA ILE A 18 4.03 33.56 -14.17
C ILE A 18 3.72 32.24 -13.45
N GLU A 19 3.37 31.19 -14.19
CA GLU A 19 3.09 29.89 -13.57
C GLU A 19 4.33 29.30 -12.88
N LEU A 20 5.53 29.44 -13.47
CA LEU A 20 6.80 29.00 -12.87
C LEU A 20 7.13 29.67 -11.53
N THR A 21 6.57 30.85 -11.25
CA THR A 21 6.76 31.55 -9.96
C THR A 21 5.93 30.95 -8.83
N THR A 22 4.94 30.12 -9.15
CA THR A 22 4.07 29.51 -8.14
C THR A 22 4.70 28.29 -7.50
N ASN A 23 4.41 28.05 -6.22
CA ASN A 23 4.94 26.90 -5.48
C ASN A 23 4.34 25.57 -5.94
N TRP A 24 3.25 25.55 -6.71
CA TRP A 24 2.60 24.34 -7.21
C TRP A 24 3.03 23.96 -8.64
N HIS A 25 3.87 24.77 -9.28
CA HIS A 25 4.26 24.50 -10.66
C HIS A 25 5.16 23.27 -10.79
N VAL A 26 4.70 22.28 -11.55
CA VAL A 26 5.35 20.97 -11.69
C VAL A 26 6.79 21.07 -12.22
N ARG A 27 7.08 22.04 -13.10
CA ARG A 27 8.42 22.21 -13.70
C ARG A 27 9.39 23.02 -12.85
N ARG A 28 8.97 23.52 -11.68
CA ARG A 28 9.87 24.24 -10.77
C ARG A 28 10.89 23.27 -10.20
N LYS A 29 12.17 23.67 -10.16
CA LYS A 29 13.28 22.81 -9.73
C LYS A 29 13.04 22.19 -8.34
N ASP A 30 12.61 23.01 -7.38
CA ASP A 30 12.30 22.57 -6.01
C ASP A 30 11.23 21.47 -5.98
N ASN A 31 10.21 21.56 -6.84
CA ASN A 31 9.15 20.55 -6.92
C ASN A 31 9.65 19.26 -7.54
N ILE A 32 10.47 19.36 -8.60
CA ILE A 32 11.09 18.19 -9.22
C ILE A 32 12.06 17.51 -8.24
N GLU A 33 12.84 18.27 -7.47
CA GLU A 33 13.75 17.74 -6.46
C GLU A 33 13.02 17.02 -5.33
N ARG A 34 11.89 17.56 -4.88
CA ARG A 34 11.02 16.88 -3.89
C ARG A 34 10.52 15.53 -4.44
N VAL A 35 10.03 15.51 -5.67
CA VAL A 35 9.60 14.25 -6.32
C VAL A 35 10.75 13.25 -6.40
N ARG A 36 11.94 13.69 -6.84
CA ARG A 36 13.12 12.81 -6.89
C ARG A 36 13.51 12.27 -5.52
N LYS A 37 13.41 13.08 -4.46
CA LYS A 37 13.70 12.65 -3.10
C LYS A 37 12.69 11.60 -2.64
N ASP A 38 11.41 11.85 -2.84
CA ASP A 38 10.35 10.92 -2.46
C ASP A 38 10.48 9.59 -3.24
N GLU A 39 10.79 9.65 -4.54
CA GLU A 39 11.07 8.47 -5.37
C GLU A 39 12.32 7.70 -4.89
N ALA A 40 13.39 8.41 -4.54
CA ALA A 40 14.60 7.79 -4.00
C ALA A 40 14.35 7.13 -2.65
N GLN A 41 13.60 7.78 -1.75
CA GLN A 41 13.22 7.23 -0.45
C GLN A 41 12.35 5.98 -0.62
N ALA A 42 11.35 6.02 -1.50
CA ALA A 42 10.52 4.85 -1.79
C ALA A 42 11.36 3.67 -2.33
N ALA A 43 12.35 3.94 -3.18
CA ALA A 43 13.25 2.92 -3.71
C ALA A 43 14.19 2.35 -2.64
N GLU A 44 14.64 3.16 -1.68
CA GLU A 44 15.50 2.72 -0.57
C GLU A 44 14.72 1.87 0.44
N GLU A 45 13.53 2.30 0.84
CA GLU A 45 12.66 1.56 1.77
C GLU A 45 12.30 0.17 1.23
N GLU A 46 12.03 0.05 -0.08
CA GLU A 46 11.74 -1.24 -0.70
C GLU A 46 12.97 -2.16 -0.70
N LYS A 47 14.18 -1.62 -0.96
CA LYS A 47 15.43 -2.39 -0.82
C LYS A 47 15.66 -2.85 0.61
N GLU A 48 15.39 -2.01 1.60
CA GLU A 48 15.50 -2.39 3.01
C GLU A 48 14.50 -3.48 3.41
N ARG A 49 13.25 -3.40 2.93
CA ARG A 49 12.27 -4.47 3.14
C ARG A 49 12.75 -5.78 2.54
N GLN A 50 13.21 -5.76 1.30
CA GLN A 50 13.73 -6.96 0.63
C GLN A 50 14.94 -7.54 1.36
N ARG A 51 15.85 -6.68 1.84
CA ARG A 51 16.99 -7.13 2.66
C ARG A 51 16.55 -7.81 3.95
N LYS A 52 15.55 -7.25 4.65
CA LYS A 52 15.00 -7.86 5.88
C LYS A 52 14.35 -9.21 5.58
N ILE A 53 13.56 -9.31 4.50
CA ILE A 53 12.94 -10.56 4.07
C ILE A 53 14.00 -11.62 3.75
N ALA A 54 15.01 -11.26 2.96
CA ALA A 54 16.09 -12.18 2.58
C ALA A 54 16.90 -12.68 3.79
N LEU A 55 17.17 -11.80 4.75
CA LEU A 55 17.84 -12.18 6.00
C LEU A 55 16.98 -13.13 6.83
N ALA A 56 15.69 -12.82 7.01
CA ALA A 56 14.76 -13.69 7.74
C ALA A 56 14.62 -15.07 7.05
N GLU A 57 14.60 -15.12 5.73
CA GLU A 57 14.57 -16.36 4.97
C GLU A 57 15.86 -17.17 5.15
N GLN A 58 17.02 -16.52 5.09
CA GLN A 58 18.31 -17.15 5.36
C GLN A 58 18.34 -17.73 6.78
N GLU A 59 17.95 -16.95 7.79
CA GLU A 59 17.90 -17.40 9.18
C GLU A 59 16.95 -18.58 9.35
N ALA A 60 15.72 -18.49 8.83
CA ALA A 60 14.73 -19.57 8.88
C ALA A 60 15.25 -20.86 8.23
N ARG A 61 15.92 -20.75 7.06
CA ARG A 61 16.54 -21.90 6.39
C ARG A 61 17.65 -22.51 7.24
N THR A 62 18.53 -21.69 7.82
CA THR A 62 19.61 -22.19 8.67
C THR A 62 19.08 -22.84 9.95
N GLU A 63 18.04 -22.29 10.56
CA GLU A 63 17.43 -22.86 11.77
C GLU A 63 16.70 -24.17 11.48
N LEU A 64 16.05 -24.28 10.31
CA LEU A 64 15.46 -25.54 9.86
C LEU A 64 16.54 -26.62 9.68
N LEU A 65 17.67 -26.28 9.05
CA LEU A 65 18.78 -27.24 8.88
C LEU A 65 19.42 -27.61 10.22
N ARG A 66 19.63 -26.63 11.11
CA ARG A 66 20.16 -26.87 12.47
C ARG A 66 19.23 -27.74 13.29
N SER A 67 17.93 -27.47 13.28
CA SER A 67 16.94 -28.27 14.00
C SER A 67 16.85 -29.70 13.44
N LYS A 68 16.88 -29.89 12.12
CA LYS A 68 16.98 -31.23 11.50
C LYS A 68 18.24 -31.97 11.94
N ASN A 69 19.39 -31.29 11.96
CA ASN A 69 20.65 -31.90 12.40
C ASN A 69 20.59 -32.28 13.90
N ARG A 70 20.10 -31.38 14.77
CA ARG A 70 19.89 -31.67 16.20
C ARG A 70 18.98 -32.88 16.41
N LYS A 71 17.90 -33.02 15.63
CA LYS A 71 17.01 -34.20 15.67
C LYS A 71 17.73 -35.48 15.26
N ARG A 72 18.48 -35.46 14.15
CA ARG A 72 19.30 -36.60 13.73
C ARG A 72 20.32 -37.00 14.78
N ILE A 73 21.02 -36.03 15.38
CA ILE A 73 22.00 -36.30 16.45
C ILE A 73 21.29 -36.92 17.67
N ALA A 74 20.15 -36.38 18.09
CA ALA A 74 19.36 -36.93 19.20
C ALA A 74 18.92 -38.39 18.92
N GLU A 75 18.35 -38.64 17.74
CA GLU A 75 17.97 -39.98 17.26
C GLU A 75 19.18 -40.93 17.25
N THR A 76 20.33 -40.49 16.73
CA THR A 76 21.55 -41.30 16.74
C THR A 76 22.13 -41.48 18.14
N SER A 77 22.00 -40.53 19.07
CA SER A 77 22.49 -40.68 20.45
C SER A 77 21.63 -41.64 21.28
N GLU A 78 20.34 -41.75 20.95
CA GLU A 78 19.45 -42.77 21.50
C GLU A 78 19.68 -44.15 20.86
N THR A 79 20.27 -44.19 19.66
CA THR A 79 20.53 -45.42 18.89
C THR A 79 22.01 -45.86 18.92
N ALA A 80 22.94 -45.04 19.43
CA ALA A 80 24.39 -45.28 19.47
C ALA A 80 24.84 -46.22 20.61
N GLU A 81 24.01 -47.23 20.93
CA GLU A 81 24.52 -48.57 21.26
C GLU A 81 24.68 -49.45 20.01
N SER A 82 24.31 -49.01 18.80
CA SER A 82 24.44 -49.81 17.58
C SER A 82 24.79 -48.98 16.34
N GLU A 83 26.08 -49.03 16.02
CA GLU A 83 26.70 -49.09 14.68
C GLU A 83 26.48 -47.93 13.66
N THR A 84 27.64 -47.42 13.25
CA THR A 84 27.96 -46.73 12.00
C THR A 84 27.30 -47.34 10.77
N ILE A 85 26.82 -46.52 9.80
CA ILE A 85 27.00 -46.72 8.35
C ILE A 85 26.61 -45.43 7.58
N THR A 86 27.42 -45.18 6.55
CA THR A 86 27.34 -44.20 5.47
C THR A 86 26.02 -44.17 4.72
N GLU A 87 25.54 -43.00 4.24
CA GLU A 87 24.67 -42.98 3.05
C GLU A 87 24.62 -41.60 2.35
N THR A 88 25.21 -41.57 1.16
CA THR A 88 24.83 -40.71 0.03
C THR A 88 23.44 -41.15 -0.45
N GLY A 89 22.46 -40.25 -0.38
CA GLY A 89 21.09 -40.48 -0.83
C GLY A 89 20.45 -39.19 -1.30
N GLU A 90 20.54 -38.97 -2.61
CA GLU A 90 19.68 -38.12 -3.42
C GLU A 90 18.22 -38.29 -2.97
N SER A 91 17.58 -37.22 -2.50
CA SER A 91 16.17 -37.27 -2.08
C SER A 91 15.37 -36.16 -2.74
N GLU A 92 14.38 -36.65 -3.47
CA GLU A 92 13.41 -35.98 -4.31
C GLU A 92 12.67 -34.85 -3.56
N ALA A 93 12.23 -33.88 -4.32
CA ALA A 93 11.43 -32.75 -3.88
C ALA A 93 10.11 -33.23 -3.22
N VAL A 94 10.15 -33.45 -1.91
CA VAL A 94 8.95 -33.61 -1.09
C VAL A 94 8.31 -32.23 -0.95
N THR A 95 7.37 -31.93 -1.84
CA THR A 95 6.36 -30.90 -1.63
C THR A 95 5.54 -31.27 -0.41
N CYS A 96 5.93 -30.77 0.76
CA CYS A 96 5.07 -30.73 1.94
C CYS A 96 3.92 -29.75 1.64
N THR A 97 2.83 -30.25 1.08
CA THR A 97 1.57 -29.53 1.04
C THR A 97 1.05 -29.42 2.47
N GLU A 98 1.15 -28.22 3.02
CA GLU A 98 0.70 -27.81 4.34
C GLU A 98 -0.79 -28.15 4.55
N THR A 99 -1.04 -29.11 5.44
CA THR A 99 -2.36 -29.38 6.01
C THR A 99 -2.62 -28.45 7.19
N SER A 100 -2.81 -27.16 6.89
CA SER A 100 -3.25 -26.14 7.86
C SER A 100 -3.96 -24.97 7.15
N THR A 101 -4.65 -25.25 6.05
CA THR A 101 -4.99 -24.21 5.05
C THR A 101 -6.49 -23.96 4.85
N SER A 102 -7.32 -24.12 5.88
CA SER A 102 -8.77 -23.78 5.81
C SER A 102 -9.14 -22.60 6.72
N ASP A 103 -8.87 -22.71 8.02
CA ASP A 103 -9.29 -21.69 9.00
C ASP A 103 -8.54 -20.36 8.83
N ASP A 104 -7.26 -20.40 8.47
CA ASP A 104 -6.45 -19.19 8.22
C ASP A 104 -6.87 -18.46 6.95
N LYS A 105 -7.40 -19.19 5.95
CA LYS A 105 -7.92 -18.57 4.72
C LYS A 105 -9.21 -17.79 5.01
N LYS A 106 -10.04 -18.31 5.92
CA LYS A 106 -11.29 -17.65 6.33
C LYS A 106 -11.01 -16.38 7.12
N LYS A 107 -10.13 -16.44 8.12
CA LYS A 107 -9.73 -15.26 8.92
C LYS A 107 -9.17 -14.13 8.06
N LYS A 108 -8.27 -14.45 7.11
CA LYS A 108 -7.71 -13.47 6.16
C LYS A 108 -8.77 -12.83 5.26
N LYS A 109 -9.79 -13.59 4.87
CA LYS A 109 -10.91 -13.07 4.07
C LYS A 109 -11.78 -12.12 4.89
N ASP A 110 -12.11 -12.49 6.12
CA ASP A 110 -12.91 -11.65 7.02
C ASP A 110 -12.18 -10.33 7.36
N GLU A 111 -10.87 -10.41 7.64
CA GLU A 111 -10.01 -9.23 7.84
C GLU A 111 -9.99 -8.31 6.62
N LYS A 112 -9.86 -8.89 5.42
CA LYS A 112 -9.91 -8.13 4.16
C LYS A 112 -11.27 -7.44 3.96
N GLU A 113 -12.37 -8.15 4.18
CA GLU A 113 -13.72 -7.59 4.06
C GLU A 113 -13.95 -6.44 5.06
N THR A 114 -13.47 -6.57 6.31
CA THR A 114 -13.58 -5.49 7.30
C THR A 114 -12.76 -4.25 6.90
N TRP A 115 -11.56 -4.44 6.36
CA TRP A 115 -10.73 -3.34 5.87
C TRP A 115 -11.35 -2.66 4.64
N GLU A 116 -11.81 -3.44 3.66
CA GLU A 116 -12.47 -2.92 2.46
C GLU A 116 -13.78 -2.19 2.81
N LYS A 117 -14.53 -2.68 3.80
CA LYS A 117 -15.72 -2.00 4.33
C LYS A 117 -15.35 -0.70 5.02
N LYS A 118 -14.29 -0.68 5.83
CA LYS A 118 -13.80 0.54 6.51
C LYS A 118 -13.30 1.60 5.52
N MET A 119 -12.64 1.17 4.44
CA MET A 119 -12.19 2.03 3.35
C MET A 119 -13.32 2.47 2.42
N GLY A 120 -14.51 1.87 2.52
CA GLY A 120 -15.64 2.15 1.64
C GLY A 120 -15.54 1.53 0.24
N ILE A 121 -14.59 0.61 0.04
CA ILE A 121 -14.42 -0.14 -1.22
C ILE A 121 -15.50 -1.23 -1.33
N LEU A 122 -15.76 -1.92 -0.22
CA LEU A 122 -16.81 -2.95 -0.14
C LEU A 122 -18.05 -2.38 0.54
N THR A 123 -19.12 -2.20 -0.24
CA THR A 123 -20.43 -1.76 0.25
C THR A 123 -21.47 -2.83 -0.07
N TYR A 124 -22.15 -3.37 0.94
CA TYR A 124 -23.21 -4.35 0.70
C TYR A 124 -24.48 -3.65 0.18
N LEU A 125 -25.10 -4.27 -0.82
CA LEU A 125 -26.34 -3.79 -1.41
C LEU A 125 -27.42 -3.68 -0.33
N GLY A 126 -27.94 -2.48 -0.11
CA GLY A 126 -28.94 -2.18 0.93
C GLY A 126 -28.44 -1.34 2.11
N GLN A 127 -27.13 -1.32 2.41
CA GLN A 127 -26.58 -0.55 3.54
C GLN A 127 -26.51 0.97 3.29
N SER A 128 -26.49 1.41 2.02
CA SER A 128 -26.28 2.84 1.69
C SER A 128 -27.49 3.74 1.92
N ARG A 129 -28.70 3.20 2.12
CA ARG A 129 -29.93 3.99 2.23
C ARG A 129 -30.48 4.17 3.64
N THR A 130 -30.18 3.27 4.58
CA THR A 130 -30.82 3.27 5.92
C THR A 130 -29.84 3.37 7.08
N ASP A 131 -28.56 3.11 6.88
CA ASP A 131 -27.63 2.85 8.00
C ASP A 131 -26.68 4.02 8.25
N GLY A 132 -27.22 5.17 8.67
CA GLY A 132 -26.45 6.24 9.31
C GLY A 132 -25.46 7.03 8.44
N ASN A 133 -25.41 6.80 7.13
CA ASN A 133 -24.59 7.61 6.23
C ASN A 133 -25.14 9.04 6.11
N PRO A 134 -24.31 10.08 6.22
CA PRO A 134 -24.75 11.47 6.11
C PRO A 134 -25.34 11.72 4.72
N THR A 135 -26.45 12.46 4.68
CA THR A 135 -27.09 12.88 3.43
C THR A 135 -26.05 13.53 2.52
N PRO A 136 -25.89 13.05 1.26
CA PRO A 136 -24.93 13.62 0.34
C PRO A 136 -25.18 15.12 0.16
N TRP A 137 -24.10 15.90 0.04
CA TRP A 137 -24.16 17.37 0.00
C TRP A 137 -25.12 17.92 -1.08
N TYR A 138 -25.33 17.19 -2.18
CA TYR A 138 -26.23 17.58 -3.27
C TYR A 138 -27.73 17.32 -3.00
N LEU A 139 -28.08 16.45 -2.04
CA LEU A 139 -29.46 16.25 -1.57
C LEU A 139 -29.81 17.15 -0.38
N SER A 140 -28.82 17.79 0.23
CA SER A 140 -29.04 18.72 1.32
C SER A 140 -29.80 19.95 0.79
N LYS A 141 -31.11 20.00 1.01
CA LYS A 141 -31.92 21.20 0.75
C LYS A 141 -31.41 22.28 1.69
N LYS A 142 -30.57 23.20 1.20
CA LYS A 142 -30.31 24.46 1.89
C LYS A 142 -31.66 25.14 2.09
N ARG A 143 -32.14 25.17 3.33
CA ARG A 143 -33.31 25.99 3.70
C ARG A 143 -32.98 27.41 3.25
N LYS A 144 -33.67 27.91 2.23
CA LYS A 144 -33.71 29.34 1.97
C LYS A 144 -34.27 29.97 3.24
N LYS A 145 -33.45 30.79 3.91
CA LYS A 145 -33.89 31.65 4.99
C LYS A 145 -34.68 32.78 4.32
N GLU A 146 -35.96 32.53 4.07
CA GLU A 146 -36.93 33.58 3.74
C GLU A 146 -37.47 34.09 5.06
N GLU A 147 -36.76 35.06 5.66
CA GLU A 147 -37.33 35.96 6.68
C GLU A 147 -36.76 37.37 6.41
N ASP A 148 -37.65 38.16 5.84
CA ASP A 148 -37.93 39.56 6.18
C ASP A 148 -37.12 40.66 5.50
N GLY A 149 -37.61 41.03 4.31
CA GLY A 149 -37.43 42.36 3.79
C GLY A 149 -38.01 43.41 4.74
N SER A 150 -37.13 44.10 5.46
CA SER A 150 -37.36 45.48 5.90
C SER A 150 -36.24 46.36 5.35
N ILE A 151 -36.40 46.77 4.09
CA ILE A 151 -35.71 47.95 3.57
C ILE A 151 -36.43 49.16 4.17
N SER A 152 -35.83 49.76 5.20
CA SER A 152 -36.15 51.14 5.59
C SER A 152 -35.27 52.09 4.76
N PRO A 153 -35.86 53.05 4.04
CA PRO A 153 -35.08 54.03 3.30
C PRO A 153 -34.58 55.11 4.26
N ARG A 154 -33.28 55.41 4.22
CA ARG A 154 -32.74 56.69 4.67
C ARG A 154 -31.66 57.17 3.71
#